data_AF-A0A1F6ZE91-F1
#
_entry.id   AF-A0A1F6ZE91-F1
#
_cell.length_a   1.000
_cell.length_b   1.000
_cell.length_c   1.000
_cell.angle_alpha   90.00
_cell.angle_beta   90.00
_cell.angle_gamma   90.00
#
_symmetry.space_group_name_H-M   'P 1'
#
loop_
_entity.id
_entity.type
_entity.pdbx_description
1 polymer ?
#
loop_
_entity_poly.entity_id
_entity_poly.type
_entity_poly.pdbx_seq_one_letter_code
_entity_poly.pdbx_strand_id
1 'polypeptide(L)'
;MNSQFLLEKLEHSEEYKKFVKENKDAYLCSAFFIIDLSEKNPENKYHFDFYIPSSKKTFSFETENGIKLVPLERDYEIVLDKISMKNHFDFDEIKEKILIEMELNKIKNKIQKMIFSLQNKDKKDFLLGTIFLSGLGLLKVNFNIAEKKITDFEKKSLFDMMKIVRK
;
A
#
# COMPACT_ATOMS: atom_id res chain seq x y z
N MET A 1 -8.00 11.38 -0.39
CA MET A 1 -8.68 10.06 -0.61
C MET A 1 -8.31 9.19 0.57
N ASN A 2 -9.27 8.57 1.25
CA ASN A 2 -9.00 7.88 2.52
C ASN A 2 -9.22 6.36 2.42
N SER A 3 -8.53 5.63 3.29
CA SER A 3 -8.57 4.16 3.33
C SER A 3 -9.91 3.59 3.76
N GLN A 4 -10.69 4.35 4.56
CA GLN A 4 -12.00 3.92 5.05
C GLN A 4 -12.98 3.79 3.88
N PHE A 5 -13.07 4.84 3.06
CA PHE A 5 -13.93 4.86 1.87
C PHE A 5 -13.61 3.72 0.91
N LEU A 6 -12.32 3.45 0.69
CA LEU A 6 -11.90 2.35 -0.19
C LEU A 6 -12.31 0.98 0.35
N LEU A 7 -12.14 0.77 1.66
CA LEU A 7 -12.54 -0.48 2.31
C LEU A 7 -14.06 -0.64 2.31
N GLU A 8 -14.82 0.40 2.66
CA GLU A 8 -16.29 0.37 2.61
C GLU A 8 -16.79 0.10 1.19
N LYS A 9 -16.20 0.74 0.18
CA LYS A 9 -16.53 0.49 -1.24
C LYS A 9 -16.35 -1.00 -1.59
N LEU A 10 -15.26 -1.61 -1.13
CA LEU A 10 -15.02 -3.04 -1.31
C LEU A 10 -16.06 -3.89 -0.56
N GLU A 11 -16.29 -3.61 0.71
CA GLU A 11 -17.17 -4.41 1.59
C GLU A 11 -18.64 -4.42 1.13
N HIS A 12 -19.08 -3.34 0.49
CA HIS A 12 -20.45 -3.24 -0.05
C HIS A 12 -20.65 -3.97 -1.37
N SER A 13 -19.58 -4.47 -2.01
CA SER A 13 -19.65 -5.14 -3.30
C SER A 13 -20.17 -6.57 -3.20
N GLU A 14 -20.84 -7.03 -4.25
CA GLU A 14 -21.35 -8.40 -4.31
C GLU A 14 -20.22 -9.42 -4.45
N GLU A 15 -19.13 -9.06 -5.12
CA GLU A 15 -17.92 -9.88 -5.24
C GLU A 15 -17.30 -10.15 -3.87
N TYR A 16 -17.17 -9.12 -3.03
CA TYR A 16 -16.64 -9.26 -1.68
C TYR A 16 -17.56 -10.08 -0.78
N LYS A 17 -18.86 -9.77 -0.76
CA LYS A 17 -19.84 -10.52 0.04
C LYS A 17 -19.84 -12.00 -0.33
N LYS A 18 -19.77 -12.32 -1.63
CA LYS A 18 -19.68 -13.69 -2.12
C LYS A 18 -18.37 -14.35 -1.66
N PHE A 19 -17.23 -13.68 -1.82
CA PHE A 19 -15.92 -14.19 -1.43
C PHE A 19 -15.85 -14.54 0.06
N VAL A 20 -16.31 -13.66 0.95
CA VAL A 20 -16.29 -13.91 2.41
C VAL A 20 -17.27 -15.01 2.81
N LYS A 21 -18.40 -15.13 2.12
CA LYS A 21 -19.35 -16.24 2.35
C LYS A 21 -18.75 -17.60 2.00
N GLU A 22 -17.98 -17.66 0.91
CA GLU A 22 -17.31 -18.87 0.42
C GLU A 22 -16.03 -19.19 1.21
N ASN A 23 -15.31 -18.18 1.69
CA ASN A 23 -14.01 -18.31 2.35
C ASN A 23 -14.05 -17.68 3.75
N LYS A 24 -14.71 -18.36 4.70
CA LYS A 24 -15.00 -17.82 6.05
C LYS A 24 -13.76 -17.58 6.91
N ASP A 25 -12.66 -18.26 6.62
CA ASP A 25 -11.37 -18.10 7.29
C ASP A 25 -10.47 -17.07 6.60
N ALA A 26 -10.93 -16.46 5.50
CA ALA A 26 -10.18 -15.42 4.80
C ALA A 26 -10.01 -14.17 5.66
N TYR A 27 -8.86 -13.51 5.53
CA TYR A 27 -8.62 -12.22 6.16
C TYR A 27 -7.75 -11.30 5.32
N LEU A 28 -7.97 -9.98 5.46
CA LEU A 28 -7.13 -8.95 4.87
C LEU A 28 -5.71 -9.06 5.43
N CYS A 29 -4.73 -9.23 4.54
CA CYS A 29 -3.34 -9.51 4.89
C CYS A 29 -2.35 -8.51 4.29
N SER A 30 -2.72 -7.84 3.21
CA SER A 30 -1.97 -6.74 2.60
C SER A 30 -2.96 -5.79 1.91
N ALA A 31 -2.54 -4.56 1.68
CA ALA A 31 -3.17 -3.70 0.68
C ALA A 31 -2.08 -2.93 -0.07
N PHE A 32 -2.30 -2.68 -1.36
CA PHE A 32 -1.34 -2.01 -2.22
C PHE A 32 -1.99 -0.83 -2.91
N PHE A 33 -1.33 0.33 -2.83
CA PHE A 33 -1.87 1.59 -3.31
C PHE A 33 -0.87 2.28 -4.22
N ILE A 34 -1.32 2.70 -5.40
CA ILE A 34 -0.58 3.60 -6.28
C ILE A 34 -1.37 4.90 -6.35
N ILE A 35 -0.74 5.99 -5.91
CA ILE A 35 -1.23 7.35 -6.05
C ILE A 35 -0.36 8.05 -7.09
N ASP A 36 -0.88 8.17 -8.31
CA ASP A 36 -0.22 8.87 -9.41
C ASP A 36 -0.54 10.36 -9.32
N LEU A 37 0.51 11.17 -9.16
CA LEU A 37 0.41 12.63 -9.05
C LEU A 37 0.89 13.33 -10.33
N SER A 38 1.07 12.59 -11.42
CA SER A 38 1.40 13.17 -12.71
C SER A 38 0.22 13.94 -13.29
N GLU A 39 0.52 15.04 -13.99
CA GLU A 39 -0.49 15.99 -14.50
C GLU A 39 -1.34 15.44 -15.66
N LYS A 40 -1.01 14.25 -16.20
CA LYS A 40 -1.69 13.65 -17.35
C LYS A 40 -2.20 12.26 -17.00
N ASN A 41 -3.53 12.13 -16.89
CA ASN A 41 -4.26 10.88 -16.66
C ASN A 41 -3.71 10.04 -15.49
N PRO A 42 -3.94 10.46 -14.23
CA PRO A 42 -3.43 9.74 -13.08
C PRO A 42 -3.99 8.31 -13.02
N GLU A 43 -3.11 7.32 -13.07
CA GLU A 43 -3.45 5.90 -12.95
C GLU A 43 -3.32 5.45 -11.49
N ASN A 44 -4.35 5.75 -10.71
CA ASN A 44 -4.43 5.28 -9.33
C ASN A 44 -4.85 3.80 -9.28
N LYS A 45 -4.22 3.02 -8.40
CA LYS A 45 -4.57 1.62 -8.15
C LYS A 45 -4.78 1.40 -6.67
N TYR A 46 -5.80 0.61 -6.32
CA TYR A 46 -6.08 0.28 -4.93
C TYR A 46 -6.48 -1.19 -4.83
N HIS A 47 -5.56 -1.98 -4.29
CA HIS A 47 -5.63 -3.43 -4.25
C HIS A 47 -5.70 -3.88 -2.79
N PHE A 48 -6.59 -4.83 -2.49
CA PHE A 48 -6.74 -5.40 -1.15
C PHE A 48 -6.55 -6.90 -1.20
N ASP A 49 -5.54 -7.41 -0.48
CA ASP A 49 -5.13 -8.81 -0.55
C ASP A 49 -5.69 -9.59 0.63
N PHE A 50 -6.41 -10.67 0.32
CA PHE A 50 -7.00 -11.58 1.28
C PHE A 50 -6.29 -12.92 1.24
N TYR A 51 -5.82 -13.37 2.40
CA TYR A 51 -5.22 -14.68 2.58
C TYR A 51 -6.27 -15.66 3.11
N ILE A 52 -6.28 -16.87 2.56
CA ILE A 52 -7.14 -17.98 2.98
C ILE A 52 -6.26 -19.07 3.60
N PRO A 53 -6.19 -19.18 4.94
CA PRO A 53 -5.32 -20.13 5.63
C PRO A 53 -5.54 -21.59 5.23
N SER A 54 -6.80 -22.02 5.11
CA SER A 54 -7.16 -23.40 4.77
C SER A 54 -6.61 -23.88 3.42
N SER A 55 -6.48 -22.97 2.45
CA SER A 55 -5.99 -23.28 1.11
C SER A 55 -4.59 -22.75 0.83
N LYS A 56 -4.00 -21.98 1.76
CA LYS A 56 -2.76 -21.20 1.57
C LYS A 56 -2.79 -20.27 0.35
N LYS A 57 -3.97 -19.93 -0.17
CA LYS A 57 -4.13 -19.07 -1.36
C LYS A 57 -4.32 -17.61 -0.97
N THR A 58 -4.03 -16.75 -1.93
CA THR A 58 -4.24 -15.31 -1.80
C THR A 58 -4.98 -14.79 -3.00
N PHE A 59 -5.88 -13.86 -2.74
CA PHE A 59 -6.62 -13.17 -3.76
C PHE A 59 -6.52 -11.67 -3.53
N SER A 60 -6.38 -10.90 -4.61
CA SER A 60 -6.40 -9.45 -4.56
C SER A 60 -7.71 -8.94 -5.13
N PHE A 61 -8.32 -7.97 -4.47
CA PHE A 61 -9.40 -7.17 -5.02
C PHE A 61 -8.83 -5.91 -5.64
N GLU A 62 -8.86 -5.82 -6.97
CA GLU A 62 -8.63 -4.59 -7.73
C GLU A 62 -9.91 -3.74 -7.69
N THR A 63 -9.82 -2.44 -7.41
CA THR A 63 -11.01 -1.58 -7.17
C THR A 63 -11.08 -0.32 -8.04
N GLU A 64 -10.07 -0.10 -8.88
CA GLU A 64 -9.92 1.06 -9.76
C GLU A 64 -10.96 1.09 -10.91
N ASN A 65 -11.26 -0.06 -11.51
CA ASN A 65 -12.10 -0.18 -12.71
C ASN A 65 -13.27 -1.14 -12.46
N GLY A 66 -14.00 -0.91 -11.37
CA GLY A 66 -14.91 -1.90 -10.79
C GLY A 66 -14.17 -2.84 -9.84
N ILE A 67 -14.91 -3.71 -9.17
CA ILE A 67 -14.34 -4.65 -8.20
C ILE A 67 -14.08 -5.97 -8.90
N LYS A 68 -12.80 -6.35 -8.95
CA LYS A 68 -12.34 -7.57 -9.61
C LYS A 68 -11.48 -8.37 -8.66
N LEU A 69 -11.82 -9.65 -8.52
CA LEU A 69 -11.03 -10.60 -7.73
C LEU A 69 -10.02 -11.29 -8.63
N VAL A 70 -8.75 -11.23 -8.28
CA VAL A 70 -7.65 -11.92 -8.99
C VAL A 70 -6.89 -12.83 -8.04
N PRO A 71 -6.58 -14.08 -8.42
CA PRO A 71 -5.68 -14.92 -7.64
C PRO A 71 -4.26 -14.35 -7.71
N LEU A 72 -3.54 -14.38 -6.58
CA LEU A 72 -2.11 -14.08 -6.53
C LEU A 72 -1.31 -15.37 -6.39
N GLU A 73 -0.31 -15.54 -7.25
CA GLU A 73 0.68 -16.61 -7.11
C GLU A 73 1.61 -16.28 -5.94
N ARG A 74 1.96 -17.29 -5.13
CA ARG A 74 2.94 -17.16 -4.07
C ARG A 74 3.94 -18.29 -4.15
N ASP A 75 5.22 -17.92 -4.17
CA ASP A 75 6.34 -18.86 -4.14
C ASP A 75 6.74 -19.27 -2.71
N TYR A 76 6.18 -18.63 -1.67
CA TYR A 76 6.61 -18.81 -0.29
C TYR A 76 5.45 -19.21 0.64
N GLU A 77 5.73 -20.14 1.57
CA GLU A 77 4.78 -20.64 2.58
C GLU A 77 4.52 -19.68 3.77
N ILE A 78 4.94 -18.42 3.68
CA ILE A 78 4.81 -17.47 4.78
C ILE A 78 3.32 -17.13 4.99
N VAL A 79 2.82 -17.43 6.20
CA VAL A 79 1.52 -16.95 6.67
C VAL A 79 1.64 -15.44 6.88
N LEU A 80 0.86 -14.67 6.13
CA LEU A 80 0.85 -13.22 6.30
C LEU A 80 0.04 -12.86 7.54
N ASP A 81 0.53 -11.89 8.29
CA ASP A 81 -0.21 -11.37 9.44
C ASP A 81 -1.49 -10.66 9.00
N LYS A 82 -2.54 -10.84 9.82
CA LYS A 82 -3.81 -10.17 9.60
C LYS A 82 -3.67 -8.68 9.85
N ILE A 83 -4.10 -7.87 8.88
CA ILE A 83 -4.23 -6.43 9.03
C ILE A 83 -5.46 -6.13 9.88
N SER A 84 -5.31 -5.20 10.81
CA SER A 84 -6.40 -4.82 11.70
C SER A 84 -7.36 -3.82 11.06
N MET A 85 -6.85 -2.88 10.26
CA MET A 85 -7.58 -1.72 9.71
C MET A 85 -8.34 -0.91 10.77
N LYS A 86 -7.95 -1.02 12.05
CA LYS A 86 -8.60 -0.29 13.17
C LYS A 86 -8.45 1.22 13.04
N ASN A 87 -7.34 1.66 12.44
CA ASN A 87 -7.05 3.05 12.19
C ASN A 87 -7.04 3.28 10.68
N HIS A 88 -7.74 4.33 10.24
CA HIS A 88 -7.77 4.74 8.85
C HIS A 88 -6.73 5.83 8.60
N PHE A 89 -6.33 5.97 7.35
CA PHE A 89 -5.38 6.97 6.89
C PHE A 89 -5.89 7.68 5.64
N ASP A 90 -5.39 8.88 5.41
CA ASP A 90 -5.66 9.66 4.21
C ASP A 90 -4.36 9.93 3.45
N PHE A 91 -4.39 9.71 2.13
CA PHE A 91 -3.19 9.86 1.30
C PHE A 91 -2.71 11.30 1.19
N ASP A 92 -3.61 12.28 1.30
CA ASP A 92 -3.25 13.70 1.27
C ASP A 92 -2.59 14.09 2.60
N GLU A 93 -3.10 13.61 3.75
CA GLU A 93 -2.43 13.77 5.06
C GLU A 93 -1.00 13.18 5.05
N ILE A 94 -0.84 11.97 4.51
CA ILE A 94 0.47 11.32 4.40
C ILE A 94 1.40 12.12 3.48
N LYS A 95 0.89 12.59 2.34
CA LYS A 95 1.65 13.41 1.39
C LYS A 95 2.16 14.70 2.03
N GLU A 96 1.33 15.40 2.81
CA GLU A 96 1.74 16.60 3.54
C GLU A 96 2.88 16.32 4.51
N LYS A 97 2.81 15.22 5.27
CA LYS A 97 3.89 14.81 6.18
C LYS A 97 5.18 14.48 5.44
N ILE A 98 5.08 13.82 4.28
CA ILE A 98 6.24 13.55 3.43
C ILE A 98 6.87 14.85 2.92
N LEU A 99 6.06 15.82 2.50
CA LEU A 99 6.55 17.12 2.03
C LEU A 99 7.27 17.91 3.14
N ILE A 100 6.75 17.88 4.37
CA ILE A 100 7.42 18.47 5.54
C ILE A 100 8.78 17.80 5.75
N GLU A 101 8.84 16.46 5.75
CA GLU A 101 10.09 15.73 5.94
C GLU A 101 11.09 15.99 4.80
N MET A 102 10.61 16.13 3.56
CA MET A 102 11.43 16.52 2.41
C MET A 102 12.04 17.91 2.60
N GLU A 103 11.28 18.89 3.10
CA GLU A 103 11.77 20.24 3.37
C GLU A 103 12.87 20.23 4.45
N LEU A 104 12.63 19.51 5.56
CA LEU A 104 13.62 19.33 6.64
C LEU A 104 14.93 18.70 6.12
N ASN A 105 14.83 17.76 5.17
CA ASN A 105 15.96 17.09 4.53
C ASN A 105 16.49 17.81 3.27
N LYS A 106 16.05 19.05 3.00
CA LYS A 106 16.46 19.90 1.86
C LYS A 106 16.26 19.23 0.49
N ILE A 107 15.24 18.38 0.34
CA ILE A 107 14.88 17.70 -0.89
C ILE A 107 13.91 18.58 -1.68
N LYS A 108 14.38 19.15 -2.81
CA LYS A 108 13.61 20.09 -3.63
C LYS A 108 12.85 19.45 -4.81
N ASN A 109 13.02 18.15 -5.02
CA ASN A 109 12.36 17.43 -6.11
C ASN A 109 10.84 17.38 -5.89
N LYS A 110 10.06 17.26 -6.97
CA LYS A 110 8.60 17.10 -6.88
C LYS A 110 8.23 15.62 -6.74
N ILE A 111 7.22 15.31 -5.94
CA ILE A 111 6.64 13.96 -5.89
C ILE A 111 5.86 13.72 -7.19
N GLN A 112 6.13 12.61 -7.87
CA GLN A 112 5.44 12.19 -9.09
C GLN A 112 4.48 11.03 -8.85
N LYS A 113 4.84 10.11 -7.95
CA LYS A 113 4.05 8.92 -7.65
C LYS A 113 4.34 8.46 -6.23
N MET A 114 3.32 7.99 -5.53
CA MET A 114 3.46 7.35 -4.22
C MET A 114 2.94 5.93 -4.32
N ILE A 115 3.78 4.96 -3.97
CA ILE A 115 3.40 3.55 -3.91
C ILE A 115 3.44 3.14 -2.44
N PHE A 116 2.34 2.62 -1.90
CA PHE A 116 2.26 2.15 -0.53
C PHE A 116 1.88 0.67 -0.47
N SER A 117 2.54 -0.07 0.41
CA SER A 117 2.12 -1.40 0.84
C SER A 117 1.73 -1.33 2.32
N LEU A 118 0.48 -1.66 2.60
CA LEU A 118 -0.04 -1.84 3.95
C LEU A 118 0.36 -3.22 4.45
N GLN A 119 1.03 -3.26 5.59
CA GLN A 119 1.50 -4.48 6.21
C GLN A 119 1.28 -4.42 7.71
N ASN A 120 0.99 -5.58 8.31
CA ASN A 120 1.04 -5.72 9.75
C ASN A 120 2.43 -6.24 10.16
N LYS A 121 3.05 -5.59 11.14
CA LYS A 121 4.27 -6.07 11.79
C LYS A 121 4.13 -5.88 13.29
N ASP A 122 4.35 -6.94 14.06
CA ASP A 122 4.26 -6.91 15.53
C ASP A 122 2.92 -6.36 16.03
N LYS A 123 1.82 -6.74 15.36
CA LYS A 123 0.43 -6.29 15.63
C LYS A 123 0.18 -4.80 15.39
N LYS A 124 1.07 -4.11 14.68
CA LYS A 124 0.91 -2.72 14.26
C LYS A 124 0.81 -2.64 12.74
N ASP A 125 -0.14 -1.86 12.25
CA ASP A 125 -0.31 -1.61 10.83
C ASP A 125 0.61 -0.45 10.38
N PHE A 126 1.39 -0.69 9.33
CA PHE A 126 2.30 0.26 8.73
C PHE A 126 2.01 0.40 7.24
N LEU A 127 2.22 1.60 6.70
CA LEU A 127 2.36 1.81 5.26
C LEU A 127 3.85 1.93 4.93
N LEU A 128 4.35 0.97 4.16
CA LEU A 128 5.68 1.02 3.57
C LEU A 128 5.55 1.71 2.21
N GLY A 129 6.10 2.91 2.12
CA GLY A 129 6.02 3.81 0.98
C GLY A 129 7.30 3.81 0.14
N THR A 130 7.14 3.75 -1.18
CA THR A 130 8.15 4.13 -2.16
C THR A 130 7.64 5.34 -2.94
N ILE A 131 8.30 6.47 -2.76
CA ILE A 131 7.89 7.76 -3.34
C ILE A 131 8.83 8.10 -4.48
N PHE A 132 8.28 8.22 -5.69
CA PHE A 132 9.03 8.60 -6.88
C PHE A 132 9.10 10.12 -6.97
N LEU A 133 10.32 10.62 -7.09
CA LEU A 133 10.60 12.04 -7.23
C LEU A 133 11.02 12.36 -8.67
N SER A 134 10.80 13.61 -9.08
CA SER A 134 11.35 14.13 -10.32
C SER A 134 12.87 13.99 -10.35
N GLY A 135 13.45 13.65 -11.50
CA GLY A 135 14.91 13.51 -11.64
C GLY A 135 15.47 12.19 -11.08
N LEU A 136 14.72 11.09 -11.18
CA LEU A 136 15.15 9.72 -10.83
C LEU A 136 15.44 9.48 -9.33
N GLY A 137 14.98 10.38 -8.46
CA GLY A 137 15.08 10.22 -7.02
C GLY A 137 13.96 9.33 -6.46
N LEU A 138 14.26 8.64 -5.35
CA LEU A 138 13.29 7.85 -4.61
C LEU A 138 13.36 8.18 -3.13
N LEU A 139 12.22 8.10 -2.45
CA LEU A 139 12.16 8.05 -0.99
C LEU A 139 11.58 6.71 -0.57
N LYS A 140 12.19 6.08 0.41
CA LYS A 140 11.54 5.04 1.21
C LYS A 140 10.99 5.69 2.47
N VAL A 141 9.72 5.42 2.76
CA VAL A 141 9.01 6.03 3.88
C VAL A 141 8.28 4.93 4.63
N ASN A 142 8.43 4.82 5.94
CA ASN A 142 7.55 3.99 6.76
C ASN A 142 6.62 4.89 7.55
N PHE A 143 5.32 4.70 7.41
CA PHE A 143 4.30 5.45 8.14
C PHE A 143 3.58 4.54 9.13
N ASN A 144 3.67 4.88 10.41
CA ASN A 144 2.92 4.20 11.47
C ASN A 144 1.51 4.79 11.51
N ILE A 145 0.50 3.96 11.21
CA ILE A 145 -0.88 4.41 11.04
C ILE A 145 -1.50 4.80 12.38
N ALA A 146 -1.19 4.07 13.45
CA ALA A 146 -1.73 4.35 14.79
C ALA A 146 -1.19 5.66 15.36
N GLU A 147 0.10 5.94 15.15
CA GLU A 147 0.76 7.14 15.65
C GLU A 147 0.69 8.31 14.67
N LYS A 148 0.14 8.10 13.47
CA LYS A 148 0.05 9.08 12.37
C LYS A 148 1.36 9.80 12.07
N LYS A 149 2.47 9.06 12.08
CA LYS A 149 3.82 9.62 11.92
C LYS A 149 4.70 8.79 11.00
N ILE A 150 5.64 9.48 10.34
CA ILE A 150 6.74 8.85 9.62
C ILE A 150 7.73 8.33 10.66
N THR A 151 8.04 7.04 10.61
CA THR A 151 9.00 6.36 11.51
C THR A 151 10.33 6.07 10.85
N ASP A 152 10.37 6.06 9.52
CA ASP A 152 11.59 5.90 8.72
C ASP A 152 11.46 6.74 7.46
N PHE A 153 12.54 7.43 7.08
CA PHE A 153 12.60 8.28 5.91
C PHE A 153 14.00 8.22 5.30
N GLU A 154 14.11 7.61 4.13
CA GLU A 154 15.40 7.38 3.47
C GLU A 154 15.35 7.85 2.02
N LYS A 155 16.28 8.72 1.63
CA LYS A 155 16.49 9.08 0.22
C LYS A 155 17.39 8.05 -0.46
N LYS A 156 16.93 7.48 -1.59
CA LYS A 156 17.73 6.62 -2.47
C LYS A 156 17.75 7.15 -3.89
N SER A 157 18.76 6.75 -4.67
CA SER A 157 18.74 6.87 -6.13
C SER A 157 18.24 5.56 -6.75
N LEU A 158 17.55 5.64 -7.90
CA LEU A 158 17.23 4.47 -8.72
C LEU A 158 18.50 3.63 -9.04
N PHE A 159 19.64 4.29 -9.22
CA PHE A 159 20.93 3.65 -9.47
C PHE A 159 21.44 2.84 -8.27
N ASP A 160 21.13 3.25 -7.04
CA ASP A 160 21.55 2.52 -5.84
C ASP A 160 20.82 1.18 -5.74
N MET A 161 19.56 1.12 -6.19
CA MET A 161 18.80 -0.12 -6.23
C MET A 161 19.29 -1.08 -7.32
N MET A 162 19.64 -0.57 -8.50
CA MET A 162 20.16 -1.41 -9.60
C MET A 162 21.50 -2.08 -9.26
N LYS A 163 22.32 -1.48 -8.38
CA LYS A 163 23.55 -2.10 -7.89
C LYS A 163 23.30 -3.29 -6.97
N ILE A 164 22.17 -3.32 -6.26
CA ILE A 164 21.82 -4.40 -5.31
C ILE A 164 21.40 -5.67 -6.05
N VAL A 165 20.78 -5.55 -7.23
CA VAL A 165 20.29 -6.69 -8.04
C VAL A 165 21.42 -7.46 -8.73
N ARG A 166 22.64 -6.88 -8.85
CA ARG A 166 23.79 -7.56 -9.45
C ARG A 166 24.55 -8.47 -8.46
N LYS A 167 23.82 -9.22 -7.63
CA LYS A 167 24.40 -10.26 -6.76
C LYS A 167 23.76 -11.61 -7.04
#